data_AF-A0A4T0FGB9-F1
#
_entry.id   AF-A0A4T0FGB9-F1
#
_cell.length_a   1.000
_cell.length_b   1.000
_cell.length_c   1.000
_cell.angle_alpha   90.00
_cell.angle_beta   90.00
_cell.angle_gamma   90.00
#
_symmetry.space_group_name_H-M   'P 1'
#
loop_
_entity.id
_entity.type
_entity.pdbx_description
1 polymer ?
#
loop_
_entity_poly.entity_id
_entity_poly.type
_entity_poly.pdbx_seq_one_letter_code
_entity_poly.pdbx_strand_id
1 'polypeptide(L)'
;MVQTSQHARLLALASGYINTCNDLVPHLYTQSHLVSQYQHCSYLAILSYKASLELPGLSPQQELISRLGLGQALYDYTTDISDAEHIVGRALSKASEDDSLADYLFRAYELHIRISSNKNVRFAQSLLKRAIKDAERKKRTDWFYQFNLAAAKCSSSPTTHLKAVIEAARRNHDTDVHLLALAELARSLAQGGDWKECSTCIKELEKMMSYVPLEHDVAAPQSNPDAMDENATAPSIRKEHGSRRYVLFIYLVVRSILSGRSTEAALANACLKEAKLLADDDSQQRVFEMAINGCTNTIAYQTPEQRQVNEYCYVLSCIIHRDPVGTMPFSLACAREGLAFITDASSDEAEHLESAEGREGTIDTNAELALRCSATQVHIMRREMEDARGQLSKMVTLARKRKTMKTWAPWLLMLEGFLLQASNEEEAARKYYEAVAMLCGRDADTFNTLFQATSSTAYDLQNDELAVAAQTATMVLDAGLNKADIEAVKVLVERTKRVQCSPQIHAVLKMVEGMLSKGTITRSKHLLTQSLTLSSKSQDNYIRAFLFALLHEVFSHSHEDQALQMIQTGYAISRKMGKVD
;
A
#
# COMPACT_ATOMS: atom_id res chain seq x y z
N MET A 1 -10.32 54.28 -4.24
CA MET A 1 -10.18 53.84 -5.65
C MET A 1 -8.73 53.65 -6.08
N VAL A 2 -7.84 54.63 -5.87
CA VAL A 2 -6.41 54.49 -6.27
C VAL A 2 -5.71 53.30 -5.60
N GLN A 3 -5.86 53.14 -4.27
CA GLN A 3 -5.26 52.02 -3.52
C GLN A 3 -5.78 50.64 -3.96
N THR A 4 -7.09 50.52 -4.20
CA THR A 4 -7.71 49.29 -4.72
C THR A 4 -7.12 48.89 -6.06
N SER A 5 -6.88 49.87 -6.95
CA SER A 5 -6.26 49.62 -8.26
C SER A 5 -4.78 49.23 -8.12
N GLN A 6 -4.04 49.86 -7.22
CA GLN A 6 -2.65 49.52 -6.93
C GLN A 6 -2.50 48.10 -6.38
N HIS A 7 -3.34 47.73 -5.41
CA HIS A 7 -3.38 46.37 -4.85
C HIS A 7 -3.65 45.32 -5.94
N ALA A 8 -4.67 45.52 -6.77
CA ALA A 8 -4.97 44.61 -7.87
C ALA A 8 -3.81 44.46 -8.88
N ARG A 9 -3.09 45.55 -9.18
CA ARG A 9 -1.89 45.51 -10.03
C ARG A 9 -0.76 44.71 -9.40
N LEU A 10 -0.51 44.87 -8.10
CA LEU A 10 0.53 44.11 -7.39
C LEU A 10 0.21 42.61 -7.34
N LEU A 11 -1.06 42.24 -7.11
CA LEU A 11 -1.49 40.85 -7.18
C LEU A 11 -1.33 40.27 -8.60
N ALA A 12 -1.71 41.03 -9.63
CA ALA A 12 -1.55 40.60 -11.03
C ALA A 12 -0.07 40.39 -11.40
N LEU A 13 0.83 41.27 -10.93
CA LEU A 13 2.27 41.10 -11.10
C LEU A 13 2.77 39.83 -10.39
N ALA A 14 2.37 39.61 -9.13
CA ALA A 14 2.74 38.42 -8.38
C ALA A 14 2.31 37.13 -9.11
N SER A 15 1.05 37.06 -9.56
CA SER A 15 0.54 35.94 -10.34
C SER A 15 1.27 35.76 -11.68
N GLY A 16 1.62 36.85 -12.37
CA GLY A 16 2.39 36.79 -13.61
C GLY A 16 3.78 36.19 -13.41
N TYR A 17 4.48 36.57 -12.34
CA TYR A 17 5.78 35.99 -12.01
C TYR A 17 5.68 34.53 -11.57
N ILE A 18 4.63 34.14 -10.84
CA ILE A 18 4.36 32.74 -10.47
C ILE A 18 4.12 31.88 -11.71
N ASN A 19 3.30 32.34 -12.65
CA ASN A 19 3.06 31.62 -13.90
C ASN A 19 4.36 31.43 -14.68
N THR A 20 5.18 32.49 -14.75
CA THR A 20 6.51 32.40 -15.37
C THR A 20 7.41 31.39 -14.66
N CYS A 21 7.37 31.33 -13.32
CA CYS A 21 8.11 30.31 -12.57
C CYS A 21 7.65 28.91 -12.97
N ASN A 22 6.34 28.66 -13.03
CA ASN A 22 5.76 27.37 -13.38
C ASN A 22 6.12 26.95 -14.81
N ASP A 23 6.17 27.90 -15.76
CA ASP A 23 6.60 27.66 -17.14
C ASP A 23 8.10 27.31 -17.22
N LEU A 24 8.93 27.84 -16.31
CA LEU A 24 10.37 27.58 -16.25
C LEU A 24 10.72 26.25 -15.58
N VAL A 25 9.92 25.76 -14.61
CA VAL A 25 10.22 24.55 -13.82
C VAL A 25 10.65 23.34 -14.67
N PRO A 26 9.94 22.96 -15.77
CA PRO A 26 10.32 21.82 -16.59
C PRO A 26 11.69 21.95 -17.26
N HIS A 27 12.22 23.17 -17.41
CA HIS A 27 13.44 23.45 -18.15
C HIS A 27 14.67 23.68 -17.26
N LEU A 28 14.49 23.85 -15.93
CA LEU A 28 15.59 24.18 -15.02
C LEU A 28 16.72 23.14 -15.03
N TYR A 29 16.38 21.86 -15.25
CA TYR A 29 17.35 20.76 -15.27
C TYR A 29 18.17 20.70 -16.55
N THR A 30 17.60 21.07 -17.70
CA THR A 30 18.30 21.04 -18.99
C THR A 30 19.06 22.34 -19.28
N GLN A 31 18.68 23.42 -18.61
CA GLN A 31 19.16 24.77 -18.90
C GLN A 31 19.51 25.50 -17.61
N SER A 32 20.73 25.26 -17.09
CA SER A 32 21.20 25.83 -15.82
C SER A 32 21.14 27.37 -15.75
N HIS A 33 21.22 28.06 -16.90
CA HIS A 33 21.07 29.52 -16.97
C HIS A 33 19.65 30.01 -16.62
N LEU A 34 18.61 29.17 -16.73
CA LEU A 34 17.24 29.51 -16.34
C LEU A 34 17.04 29.56 -14.82
N VAL A 35 17.94 28.97 -14.04
CA VAL A 35 17.85 28.96 -12.56
C VAL A 35 17.87 30.39 -12.00
N SER A 36 18.74 31.27 -12.51
CA SER A 36 18.78 32.66 -12.08
C SER A 36 17.50 33.42 -12.45
N GLN A 37 16.90 33.11 -13.59
CA GLN A 37 15.65 33.72 -14.01
C GLN A 37 14.49 33.26 -13.13
N TYR A 38 14.41 31.96 -12.83
CA TYR A 38 13.43 31.39 -11.90
C TYR A 38 13.54 32.03 -10.51
N GLN A 39 14.75 32.07 -9.94
CA GLN A 39 14.99 32.71 -8.64
C GLN A 39 14.59 34.19 -8.64
N HIS A 40 14.88 34.91 -9.73
CA HIS A 40 14.49 36.31 -9.88
C HIS A 40 12.96 36.48 -9.93
N CYS A 41 12.25 35.66 -10.71
CA CYS A 41 10.79 35.67 -10.78
C CYS A 41 10.16 35.32 -9.42
N SER A 42 10.66 34.30 -8.72
CA SER A 42 10.21 33.94 -7.37
C SER A 42 10.38 35.10 -6.39
N TYR A 43 11.54 35.77 -6.41
CA TYR A 43 11.80 36.93 -5.56
C TYR A 43 10.85 38.10 -5.85
N LEU A 44 10.62 38.41 -7.13
CA LEU A 44 9.69 39.47 -7.53
C LEU A 44 8.23 39.16 -7.17
N ALA A 45 7.82 37.89 -7.23
CA ALA A 45 6.50 37.47 -6.75
C ALA A 45 6.33 37.73 -5.25
N ILE A 46 7.32 37.32 -4.45
CA ILE A 46 7.36 37.54 -3.00
C ILE A 46 7.33 39.03 -2.66
N LEU A 47 8.17 39.85 -3.33
CA LEU A 47 8.18 41.30 -3.14
C LEU A 47 6.84 41.95 -3.50
N SER A 48 6.20 41.50 -4.58
CA SER A 48 4.91 42.03 -5.02
C SER A 48 3.83 41.80 -3.96
N TYR A 49 3.79 40.62 -3.34
CA TYR A 49 2.87 40.37 -2.22
C TYR A 49 3.22 41.16 -0.97
N LYS A 50 4.52 41.31 -0.63
CA LYS A 50 4.95 42.14 0.51
C LYS A 50 4.53 43.60 0.33
N ALA A 51 4.83 44.19 -0.84
CA ALA A 51 4.43 45.56 -1.18
C ALA A 51 2.90 45.74 -1.15
N SER A 52 2.15 44.71 -1.56
CA SER A 52 0.68 44.72 -1.48
C SER A 52 0.19 44.85 -0.03
N LEU A 53 0.84 44.17 0.93
CA LEU A 53 0.50 44.23 2.36
C LEU A 53 0.86 45.55 3.04
N GLU A 54 1.80 46.31 2.48
CA GLU A 54 2.22 47.61 2.99
C GLU A 54 1.27 48.75 2.61
N LEU A 55 0.34 48.50 1.67
CA LEU A 55 -0.66 49.50 1.29
C LEU A 55 -1.61 49.79 2.48
N PRO A 56 -1.81 51.06 2.85
CA PRO A 56 -2.74 51.40 3.92
C PRO A 56 -4.19 51.23 3.48
N GLY A 57 -5.06 50.82 4.41
CA GLY A 57 -6.51 50.76 4.19
C GLY A 57 -7.00 49.56 3.36
N LEU A 58 -6.25 48.46 3.33
CA LEU A 58 -6.72 47.21 2.71
C LEU A 58 -8.00 46.72 3.40
N SER A 59 -8.94 46.20 2.60
CA SER A 59 -10.05 45.45 3.18
C SER A 59 -9.55 44.13 3.77
N PRO A 60 -10.25 43.52 4.74
CA PRO A 60 -9.85 42.23 5.31
C PRO A 60 -9.63 41.14 4.26
N GLN A 61 -10.45 41.11 3.19
CA GLN A 61 -10.30 40.17 2.08
C GLN A 61 -9.01 40.40 1.28
N GLN A 62 -8.68 41.66 0.96
CA GLN A 62 -7.46 42.02 0.22
C GLN A 62 -6.19 41.70 1.00
N GLU A 63 -6.22 41.97 2.31
CA GLU A 63 -5.15 41.60 3.22
C GLU A 63 -4.96 40.07 3.26
N LEU A 64 -6.04 39.31 3.40
CA LEU A 64 -6.00 37.85 3.41
C LEU A 64 -5.49 37.25 2.10
N ILE A 65 -5.93 37.75 0.95
CA ILE A 65 -5.42 37.32 -0.36
C ILE A 65 -3.90 37.52 -0.43
N SER A 66 -3.41 38.70 -0.01
CA SER A 66 -1.98 39.01 -0.04
C SER A 66 -1.18 38.15 0.94
N ARG A 67 -1.69 37.91 2.16
CA ARG A 67 -1.02 37.06 3.15
C ARG A 67 -0.97 35.59 2.70
N LEU A 68 -2.06 35.06 2.16
CA LEU A 68 -2.11 33.68 1.65
C LEU A 68 -1.18 33.52 0.45
N GLY A 69 -1.19 34.47 -0.50
CA GLY A 69 -0.28 34.48 -1.64
C GLY A 69 1.19 34.57 -1.21
N LEU A 70 1.52 35.45 -0.25
CA LEU A 70 2.86 35.57 0.31
C LEU A 70 3.30 34.29 1.03
N GLY A 71 2.44 33.72 1.87
CA GLY A 71 2.71 32.48 2.58
C GLY A 71 2.95 31.30 1.65
N GLN A 72 2.14 31.20 0.58
CA GLN A 72 2.31 30.22 -0.48
C GLN A 72 3.65 30.40 -1.19
N ALA A 73 3.97 31.61 -1.65
CA ALA A 73 5.19 31.89 -2.39
C ALA A 73 6.46 31.66 -1.53
N LEU A 74 6.42 32.03 -0.24
CA LEU A 74 7.52 31.74 0.68
C LEU A 74 7.70 30.23 0.87
N TYR A 75 6.61 29.48 1.01
CA TYR A 75 6.67 28.03 1.19
C TYR A 75 7.14 27.29 -0.07
N ASP A 76 6.67 27.69 -1.26
CA ASP A 76 7.00 27.02 -2.52
C ASP A 76 8.41 27.36 -3.03
N TYR A 77 8.86 28.61 -2.84
CA TYR A 77 10.06 29.13 -3.52
C TYR A 77 11.23 29.45 -2.59
N THR A 78 11.11 29.25 -1.27
CA THR A 78 12.17 29.59 -0.32
C THR A 78 12.36 28.50 0.74
N THR A 79 13.48 28.56 1.45
CA THR A 79 13.73 27.71 2.62
C THR A 79 13.16 28.30 3.92
N ASP A 80 12.51 29.46 3.87
CA ASP A 80 12.03 30.19 5.05
C ASP A 80 10.63 29.74 5.48
N ILE A 81 10.56 28.49 5.94
CA ILE A 81 9.31 27.85 6.38
C ILE A 81 8.72 28.59 7.59
N SER A 82 9.56 29.21 8.45
CA SER A 82 9.09 29.89 9.66
C SER A 82 8.41 31.22 9.34
N ASP A 83 8.93 32.00 8.38
CA ASP A 83 8.25 33.21 7.93
C ASP A 83 6.94 32.88 7.22
N ALA A 84 6.92 31.84 6.37
CA ALA A 84 5.68 31.36 5.75
C ALA A 84 4.63 30.97 6.80
N GLU A 85 5.02 30.17 7.81
CA GLU A 85 4.16 29.76 8.93
C GLU A 85 3.62 30.96 9.70
N HIS A 86 4.46 31.94 10.01
CA HIS A 86 4.06 33.15 10.74
C HIS A 86 3.10 34.03 9.93
N ILE A 87 3.35 34.24 8.64
CA ILE A 87 2.46 35.03 7.75
C ILE A 87 1.08 34.39 7.66
N VAL A 88 1.02 33.07 7.44
CA VAL A 88 -0.24 32.32 7.34
C VAL A 88 -0.95 32.22 8.68
N GLY A 89 -0.22 32.05 9.79
CA GLY A 89 -0.77 32.10 11.14
C GLY A 89 -1.49 33.42 11.44
N ARG A 90 -0.94 34.56 11.00
CA ARG A 90 -1.62 35.85 11.11
C ARG A 90 -2.85 35.95 10.19
N ALA A 91 -2.79 35.37 8.98
CA ALA A 91 -3.96 35.29 8.09
C ALA A 91 -5.09 34.47 8.74
N LEU A 92 -4.76 33.35 9.38
CA LEU A 92 -5.71 32.51 10.09
C LEU A 92 -6.38 33.27 11.24
N SER A 93 -5.61 33.98 12.06
CA SER A 93 -6.15 34.82 13.13
C SER A 93 -7.10 35.87 12.58
N LYS A 94 -6.70 36.57 11.50
CA LYS A 94 -7.52 37.62 10.89
C LYS A 94 -8.82 37.09 10.29
N ALA A 95 -8.76 35.96 9.58
CA ALA A 95 -9.95 35.33 9.00
C ALA A 95 -10.91 34.75 10.05
N SER A 96 -10.43 34.51 11.28
CA SER A 96 -11.27 34.02 12.38
C SER A 96 -12.11 35.11 13.06
N GLU A 97 -11.82 36.39 12.80
CA GLU A 97 -12.54 37.54 13.38
C GLU A 97 -13.94 37.73 12.79
N ASP A 98 -14.19 37.27 11.56
CA ASP A 98 -15.45 37.48 10.85
C ASP A 98 -15.91 36.20 10.13
N ASP A 99 -17.17 35.80 10.38
CA ASP A 99 -17.79 34.65 9.75
C ASP A 99 -17.94 34.79 8.23
N SER A 100 -18.02 36.02 7.71
CA SER A 100 -18.06 36.30 6.27
C SER A 100 -16.78 35.88 5.53
N LEU A 101 -15.68 35.69 6.27
CA LEU A 101 -14.36 35.31 5.75
C LEU A 101 -14.08 33.81 5.88
N ALA A 102 -15.10 32.98 6.09
CA ALA A 102 -14.96 31.53 6.31
C ALA A 102 -14.13 30.82 5.22
N ASP A 103 -14.28 31.18 3.94
CA ASP A 103 -13.49 30.58 2.86
C ASP A 103 -11.98 30.85 3.02
N TYR A 104 -11.62 32.08 3.40
CA TYR A 104 -10.24 32.45 3.67
C TYR A 104 -9.71 31.79 4.94
N LEU A 105 -10.56 31.60 5.95
CA LEU A 105 -10.20 30.87 7.17
C LEU A 105 -9.79 29.43 6.82
N PHE A 106 -10.56 28.73 6.01
CA PHE A 106 -10.24 27.36 5.65
C PHE A 106 -9.07 27.23 4.68
N ARG A 107 -8.90 28.15 3.73
CA ARG A 107 -7.68 28.24 2.91
C ARG A 107 -6.44 28.52 3.76
N ALA A 108 -6.56 29.37 4.79
CA ALA A 108 -5.49 29.61 5.75
C ALA A 108 -5.17 28.35 6.56
N TYR A 109 -6.18 27.59 7.00
CA TYR A 109 -5.97 26.29 7.66
C TYR A 109 -5.22 25.33 6.74
N GLU A 110 -5.70 25.11 5.52
CA GLU A 110 -5.08 24.21 4.55
C GLU A 110 -3.60 24.54 4.32
N LEU A 111 -3.31 25.81 4.00
CA LEU A 111 -1.94 26.25 3.75
C LEU A 111 -1.07 26.10 5.01
N HIS A 112 -1.58 26.46 6.18
CA HIS A 112 -0.83 26.34 7.44
C HIS A 112 -0.54 24.88 7.79
N ILE A 113 -1.52 23.99 7.62
CA ILE A 113 -1.34 22.55 7.81
C ILE A 113 -0.26 22.01 6.87
N ARG A 114 -0.27 22.43 5.60
CA ARG A 114 0.73 22.00 4.62
C ARG A 114 2.13 22.51 4.95
N ILE A 115 2.26 23.77 5.38
CA ILE A 115 3.54 24.35 5.82
C ILE A 115 4.05 23.61 7.07
N SER A 116 3.20 23.48 8.09
CA SER A 116 3.57 22.91 9.37
C SER A 116 3.80 21.40 9.31
N SER A 117 3.21 20.65 8.36
CA SER A 117 3.43 19.20 8.24
C SER A 117 4.87 18.86 7.87
N ASN A 118 5.57 19.74 7.15
CA ASN A 118 6.99 19.57 6.83
C ASN A 118 7.92 19.81 8.03
N LYS A 119 7.48 20.60 9.02
CA LYS A 119 8.28 21.00 10.18
C LYS A 119 7.93 20.23 11.46
N ASN A 120 6.63 20.07 11.73
CA ASN A 120 6.09 19.45 12.94
C ASN A 120 4.72 18.81 12.67
N VAL A 121 4.73 17.50 12.36
CA VAL A 121 3.53 16.70 12.07
C VAL A 121 2.51 16.74 13.21
N ARG A 122 2.93 16.77 14.48
CA ARG A 122 2.01 16.82 15.64
C ARG A 122 1.25 18.14 15.69
N PHE A 123 1.92 19.25 15.38
CA PHE A 123 1.29 20.56 15.31
C PHE A 123 0.29 20.61 14.15
N ALA A 124 0.67 20.10 12.97
CA ALA A 124 -0.23 19.99 11.82
C ALA A 124 -1.48 19.13 12.13
N GLN A 125 -1.33 18.01 12.83
CA GLN A 125 -2.45 17.19 13.31
C GLN A 125 -3.37 17.94 14.28
N SER A 126 -2.81 18.77 15.17
CA SER A 126 -3.61 19.62 16.07
C SER A 126 -4.39 20.68 15.29
N LEU A 127 -3.77 21.31 14.28
CA LEU A 127 -4.45 22.25 13.39
C LEU A 127 -5.55 21.58 12.59
N LEU A 128 -5.31 20.37 12.04
CA LEU A 128 -6.32 19.57 11.34
C LEU A 128 -7.54 19.29 12.21
N LYS A 129 -7.33 18.86 13.47
CA LYS A 129 -8.44 18.65 14.42
C LYS A 129 -9.27 19.91 14.66
N ARG A 130 -8.63 21.08 14.72
CA ARG A 130 -9.31 22.37 14.86
C ARG A 130 -10.08 22.75 13.59
N ALA A 131 -9.44 22.60 12.43
CA ALA A 131 -10.04 22.88 11.12
C ALA A 131 -11.29 22.01 10.85
N ILE A 132 -11.24 20.72 11.19
CA ILE A 132 -12.39 19.80 11.09
C ILE A 132 -13.56 20.28 11.95
N LYS A 133 -13.31 20.64 13.22
CA LYS A 133 -14.35 21.16 14.13
C LYS A 133 -14.95 22.47 13.64
N ASP A 134 -14.12 23.36 13.11
CA ASP A 134 -14.58 24.64 12.55
C ASP A 134 -15.42 24.44 11.28
N ALA A 135 -15.01 23.52 10.40
CA ALA A 135 -15.75 23.15 9.19
C ALA A 135 -17.11 22.53 9.54
N GLU A 136 -17.15 21.62 10.52
CA GLU A 136 -18.40 21.02 11.01
C GLU A 136 -19.32 22.07 11.64
N ARG A 137 -18.81 22.93 12.53
CA ARG A 137 -19.57 24.00 13.18
C ARG A 137 -20.18 24.98 12.17
N LYS A 138 -19.41 25.36 11.15
CA LYS A 138 -19.84 26.27 10.07
C LYS A 138 -20.62 25.54 8.96
N LYS A 139 -20.88 24.23 9.09
CA LYS A 139 -21.60 23.40 8.11
C LYS A 139 -20.99 23.45 6.71
N ARG A 140 -19.66 23.48 6.62
CA ARG A 140 -18.88 23.49 5.37
C ARG A 140 -18.41 22.08 5.03
N THR A 141 -19.24 21.37 4.26
CA THR A 141 -19.07 19.95 3.93
C THR A 141 -17.86 19.69 3.04
N ASP A 142 -17.57 20.57 2.08
CA ASP A 142 -16.33 20.61 1.31
C ASP A 142 -15.09 20.50 2.18
N TRP A 143 -14.94 21.49 3.07
CA TRP A 143 -13.77 21.61 3.92
C TRP A 143 -13.72 20.48 4.94
N PHE A 144 -14.87 20.00 5.40
CA PHE A 144 -14.94 18.82 6.26
C PHE A 144 -14.35 17.58 5.58
N TYR A 145 -14.70 17.32 4.31
CA TYR A 145 -14.11 16.21 3.55
C TYR A 145 -12.61 16.40 3.36
N GLN A 146 -12.21 17.57 2.89
CA GLN A 146 -10.80 17.87 2.61
C GLN A 146 -9.92 17.72 3.85
N PHE A 147 -10.34 18.27 5.01
CA PHE A 147 -9.55 18.14 6.23
C PHE A 147 -9.57 16.74 6.82
N ASN A 148 -10.65 15.97 6.73
CA ASN A 148 -10.63 14.58 7.19
C ASN A 148 -9.78 13.70 6.28
N LEU A 149 -9.81 13.89 4.97
CA LEU A 149 -8.93 13.18 4.03
C LEU A 149 -7.46 13.55 4.24
N ALA A 150 -7.15 14.83 4.47
CA ALA A 150 -5.82 15.28 4.85
C ALA A 150 -5.38 14.71 6.21
N ALA A 151 -6.30 14.65 7.19
CA ALA A 151 -6.05 14.04 8.48
C ALA A 151 -5.81 12.54 8.37
N ALA A 152 -6.51 11.82 7.49
CA ALA A 152 -6.24 10.41 7.22
C ALA A 152 -4.81 10.20 6.71
N LYS A 153 -4.32 11.07 5.81
CA LYS A 153 -2.93 11.01 5.32
C LYS A 153 -1.87 11.30 6.40
N CYS A 154 -2.19 12.16 7.37
CA CYS A 154 -1.25 12.61 8.39
C CYS A 154 -1.36 11.85 9.72
N SER A 155 -2.38 11.01 9.92
CA SER A 155 -2.69 10.36 11.19
C SER A 155 -2.15 8.94 11.26
N SER A 156 -1.80 8.48 12.46
CA SER A 156 -1.53 7.07 12.74
C SER A 156 -2.80 6.22 12.70
N SER A 157 -3.99 6.83 12.78
CA SER A 157 -5.29 6.16 12.74
C SER A 157 -6.16 6.71 11.59
N PRO A 158 -5.82 6.40 10.33
CA PRO A 158 -6.54 6.92 9.16
C PRO A 158 -8.02 6.50 9.11
N THR A 159 -8.33 5.31 9.62
CA THR A 159 -9.66 4.68 9.53
C THR A 159 -10.76 5.52 10.18
N THR A 160 -10.50 6.18 11.31
CA THR A 160 -11.48 7.02 12.00
C THR A 160 -11.91 8.22 11.15
N HIS A 161 -10.96 8.88 10.49
CA HIS A 161 -11.25 10.03 9.63
C HIS A 161 -11.97 9.61 8.35
N LEU A 162 -11.58 8.47 7.76
CA LEU A 162 -12.24 7.94 6.56
C LEU A 162 -13.68 7.50 6.85
N LYS A 163 -13.94 6.85 8.00
CA LYS A 163 -15.31 6.51 8.45
C LYS A 163 -16.18 7.78 8.62
N ALA A 164 -15.63 8.86 9.17
CA ALA A 164 -16.35 10.13 9.28
C ALA A 164 -16.71 10.75 7.91
N VAL A 165 -15.80 10.65 6.92
CA VAL A 165 -16.08 11.08 5.53
C VAL A 165 -17.17 10.22 4.90
N ILE A 166 -17.10 8.89 5.05
CA ILE A 166 -18.12 7.95 4.55
C ILE A 166 -19.50 8.30 5.09
N GLU A 167 -19.63 8.51 6.40
CA GLU A 167 -20.90 8.86 7.04
C GLU A 167 -21.44 10.21 6.57
N ALA A 168 -20.58 11.21 6.43
CA ALA A 168 -20.97 12.52 5.95
C ALA A 168 -21.34 12.51 4.45
N ALA A 169 -20.56 11.82 3.60
CA ALA A 169 -20.86 11.67 2.17
C ALA A 169 -22.17 10.91 1.93
N ARG A 170 -22.44 9.85 2.73
CA ARG A 170 -23.70 9.12 2.69
C ARG A 170 -24.90 9.99 3.06
N ARG A 171 -24.77 10.85 4.09
CA ARG A 171 -25.82 11.79 4.50
C ARG A 171 -26.11 12.87 3.46
N ASN A 172 -25.09 13.31 2.72
CA ASN A 172 -25.21 14.36 1.72
C ASN A 172 -25.47 13.84 0.30
N HIS A 173 -25.53 12.52 0.12
CA HIS A 173 -25.66 11.86 -1.20
C HIS A 173 -24.49 12.15 -2.17
N ASP A 174 -23.28 12.33 -1.63
CA ASP A 174 -22.06 12.56 -2.40
C ASP A 174 -21.41 11.23 -2.81
N THR A 175 -21.95 10.59 -3.86
CA THR A 175 -21.57 9.24 -4.27
C THR A 175 -20.09 9.08 -4.58
N ASP A 176 -19.47 10.03 -5.29
CA ASP A 176 -18.05 9.91 -5.70
C ASP A 176 -17.11 10.06 -4.49
N VAL A 177 -17.41 10.97 -3.56
CA VAL A 177 -16.67 11.11 -2.29
C VAL A 177 -16.84 9.86 -1.44
N HIS A 178 -18.04 9.30 -1.40
CA HIS A 178 -18.34 8.06 -0.66
C HIS A 178 -17.55 6.87 -1.21
N LEU A 179 -17.54 6.68 -2.54
CA LEU A 179 -16.76 5.64 -3.23
C LEU A 179 -15.26 5.79 -2.95
N LEU A 180 -14.73 7.01 -3.09
CA LEU A 180 -13.33 7.29 -2.81
C LEU A 180 -12.96 6.99 -1.36
N ALA A 181 -13.77 7.45 -0.40
CA ALA A 181 -13.50 7.23 1.01
C ALA A 181 -13.57 5.74 1.40
N LEU A 182 -14.47 4.97 0.78
CA LEU A 182 -14.50 3.51 0.93
C LEU A 182 -13.25 2.83 0.34
N ALA A 183 -12.79 3.24 -0.85
CA ALA A 183 -11.59 2.68 -1.46
C ALA A 183 -10.33 2.98 -0.62
N GLU A 184 -10.18 4.22 -0.14
CA GLU A 184 -9.09 4.61 0.74
C GLU A 184 -9.18 3.94 2.13
N LEU A 185 -10.40 3.69 2.64
CA LEU A 185 -10.60 2.91 3.86
C LEU A 185 -10.16 1.47 3.66
N ALA A 186 -10.56 0.82 2.57
CA ALA A 186 -10.14 -0.53 2.23
C ALA A 186 -8.61 -0.63 2.12
N ARG A 187 -7.98 0.33 1.44
CA ARG A 187 -6.51 0.43 1.35
C ARG A 187 -5.86 0.57 2.73
N SER A 188 -6.37 1.44 3.58
CA SER A 188 -5.84 1.68 4.93
C SER A 188 -6.02 0.46 5.84
N LEU A 189 -7.15 -0.25 5.73
CA LEU A 189 -7.41 -1.48 6.48
C LEU A 189 -6.51 -2.63 6.02
N ALA A 190 -6.30 -2.78 4.71
CA ALA A 190 -5.36 -3.74 4.15
C ALA A 190 -3.92 -3.47 4.60
N GLN A 191 -3.50 -2.20 4.61
CA GLN A 191 -2.19 -1.79 5.12
C GLN A 191 -2.03 -2.08 6.63
N GLY A 192 -3.09 -1.87 7.42
CA GLY A 192 -3.12 -2.18 8.85
C GLY A 192 -3.35 -3.67 9.18
N GLY A 193 -3.57 -4.52 8.18
CA GLY A 193 -3.83 -5.96 8.37
C GLY A 193 -5.22 -6.32 8.91
N ASP A 194 -6.18 -5.39 8.94
CA ASP A 194 -7.57 -5.69 9.34
C ASP A 194 -8.40 -6.20 8.16
N TRP A 195 -8.16 -7.46 7.78
CA TRP A 195 -8.74 -8.10 6.61
C TRP A 195 -10.25 -8.32 6.73
N LYS A 196 -10.79 -8.45 7.94
CA LYS A 196 -12.23 -8.62 8.19
C LYS A 196 -13.01 -7.34 7.89
N GLU A 197 -12.57 -6.22 8.45
CA GLU A 197 -13.17 -4.92 8.11
C GLU A 197 -12.92 -4.59 6.63
N CYS A 198 -11.72 -4.88 6.11
CA CYS A 198 -11.39 -4.68 4.70
C CYS A 198 -12.36 -5.46 3.79
N SER A 199 -12.64 -6.73 4.08
CA SER A 199 -13.59 -7.55 3.30
C SER A 199 -15.00 -6.97 3.31
N THR A 200 -15.43 -6.43 4.46
CA THR A 200 -16.75 -5.78 4.59
C THR A 200 -16.82 -4.51 3.76
N CYS A 201 -15.77 -3.68 3.83
CA CYS A 201 -15.63 -2.44 3.06
C CYS A 201 -15.62 -2.72 1.55
N ILE A 202 -14.90 -3.76 1.12
CA ILE A 202 -14.83 -4.19 -0.29
C ILE A 202 -16.21 -4.64 -0.80
N LYS A 203 -16.97 -5.40 -0.02
CA LYS A 203 -18.35 -5.81 -0.39
C LYS A 203 -19.30 -4.62 -0.51
N GLU A 204 -19.16 -3.62 0.36
CA GLU A 204 -19.92 -2.38 0.26
C GLU A 204 -19.56 -1.62 -1.03
N LEU A 205 -18.26 -1.53 -1.35
CA LEU A 205 -17.78 -0.90 -2.58
C LEU A 205 -18.28 -1.64 -3.84
N GLU A 206 -18.21 -2.97 -3.88
CA GLU A 206 -18.75 -3.81 -4.96
C GLU A 206 -20.23 -3.53 -5.21
N LYS A 207 -21.01 -3.48 -4.12
CA LYS A 207 -22.44 -3.18 -4.18
C LYS A 207 -22.72 -1.78 -4.73
N MET A 208 -21.95 -0.77 -4.31
CA MET A 208 -22.18 0.61 -4.79
C MET A 208 -21.75 0.81 -6.24
N MET A 209 -20.65 0.17 -6.67
CA MET A 209 -20.16 0.24 -8.04
C MET A 209 -20.97 -0.64 -9.00
N SER A 210 -21.84 -1.52 -8.48
CA SER A 210 -22.48 -2.60 -9.25
C SER A 210 -21.46 -3.43 -10.05
N TYR A 211 -20.30 -3.66 -9.45
CA TYR A 211 -19.17 -4.28 -10.14
C TYR A 211 -19.28 -5.81 -10.16
N VAL A 212 -19.01 -6.42 -11.32
CA VAL A 212 -18.93 -7.87 -11.52
C VAL A 212 -17.59 -8.22 -12.20
N PRO A 213 -16.75 -9.09 -11.61
CA PRO A 213 -15.48 -9.50 -12.21
C PRO A 213 -15.63 -10.20 -13.57
N LEU A 214 -14.69 -9.94 -14.50
CA LEU A 214 -14.66 -10.48 -15.88
C LEU A 214 -14.79 -12.02 -15.98
N GLU A 215 -14.23 -12.79 -15.04
CA GLU A 215 -14.23 -14.25 -15.14
C GLU A 215 -15.62 -14.89 -14.95
N HIS A 216 -16.58 -14.17 -14.34
CA HIS A 216 -17.95 -14.65 -14.27
C HIS A 216 -18.71 -14.55 -15.60
N ASP A 217 -18.23 -13.75 -16.56
CA ASP A 217 -18.86 -13.63 -17.88
C ASP A 217 -18.55 -14.83 -18.79
N VAL A 218 -17.40 -15.51 -18.59
CA VAL A 218 -16.96 -16.62 -19.47
C VAL A 218 -17.62 -17.95 -19.11
N ALA A 219 -18.13 -18.09 -17.89
CA ALA A 219 -18.81 -19.31 -17.42
C ALA A 219 -20.32 -19.31 -17.66
N ALA A 220 -20.89 -18.26 -18.26
CA ALA A 220 -22.27 -18.28 -18.71
C ALA A 220 -22.40 -19.36 -19.82
N PRO A 221 -23.29 -20.37 -19.65
CA PRO A 221 -23.48 -21.39 -20.67
C PRO A 221 -23.85 -20.70 -21.97
N GLN A 222 -23.15 -21.05 -23.06
CA GLN A 222 -23.42 -20.58 -24.42
C GLN A 222 -24.91 -20.79 -24.76
N SER A 223 -25.74 -19.81 -24.43
CA SER A 223 -27.16 -19.83 -24.72
C SER A 223 -27.33 -19.41 -26.17
N ASN A 224 -27.80 -20.36 -26.98
CA ASN A 224 -28.34 -20.24 -28.34
C ASN A 224 -27.76 -19.14 -29.26
N PRO A 225 -27.08 -19.53 -30.37
CA PRO A 225 -26.59 -18.59 -31.38
C PRO A 225 -27.69 -17.81 -32.15
N ASP A 226 -28.97 -18.04 -31.86
CA ASP A 226 -30.12 -17.37 -32.50
C ASP A 226 -30.75 -16.27 -31.62
N ALA A 227 -30.25 -16.00 -30.42
CA ALA A 227 -30.68 -14.84 -29.64
C ALA A 227 -30.05 -13.58 -30.24
N MET A 228 -30.84 -12.80 -30.98
CA MET A 228 -30.40 -11.52 -31.56
C MET A 228 -29.75 -10.65 -30.48
N ASP A 229 -28.50 -10.23 -30.77
CA ASP A 229 -27.64 -9.36 -29.97
C ASP A 229 -28.37 -8.12 -29.42
N GLU A 230 -29.01 -8.25 -28.26
CA GLU A 230 -29.22 -7.12 -27.37
C GLU A 230 -27.89 -6.85 -26.69
N ASN A 231 -27.09 -5.98 -27.33
CA ASN A 231 -25.91 -5.29 -26.82
C ASN A 231 -25.62 -5.59 -25.35
N ALA A 232 -24.76 -6.57 -25.08
CA ALA A 232 -24.12 -6.75 -23.79
C ALA A 232 -23.24 -5.51 -23.53
N THR A 233 -23.86 -4.44 -23.04
CA THR A 233 -23.20 -3.21 -22.66
C THR A 233 -22.28 -3.54 -21.49
N ALA A 234 -20.98 -3.64 -21.78
CA ALA A 234 -19.95 -3.79 -20.77
C ALA A 234 -20.24 -2.83 -19.58
N PRO A 235 -20.04 -3.27 -18.34
CA PRO A 235 -20.44 -2.52 -17.15
C PRO A 235 -19.94 -1.07 -17.22
N SER A 236 -20.85 -0.12 -16.99
CA SER A 236 -20.67 1.32 -17.21
C SER A 236 -19.36 1.86 -16.61
N ILE A 237 -18.96 1.35 -15.44
CA ILE A 237 -17.78 1.81 -14.69
C ILE A 237 -16.45 1.62 -15.42
N ARG A 238 -16.35 0.64 -16.34
CA ARG A 238 -15.12 0.40 -17.12
C ARG A 238 -14.83 1.48 -18.16
N LYS A 239 -15.85 2.25 -18.55
CA LYS A 239 -15.75 3.36 -19.51
C LYS A 239 -15.62 4.71 -18.83
N GLU A 240 -15.65 4.75 -17.50
CA GLU A 240 -15.58 5.99 -16.75
C GLU A 240 -14.12 6.46 -16.59
N HIS A 241 -13.93 7.77 -16.60
CA HIS A 241 -12.63 8.43 -16.44
C HIS A 241 -12.57 9.18 -15.09
N GLY A 242 -11.37 9.61 -14.69
CA GLY A 242 -11.17 10.38 -13.46
C GLY A 242 -11.32 9.58 -12.17
N SER A 243 -12.09 10.11 -11.21
CA SER A 243 -12.17 9.58 -9.84
C SER A 243 -12.65 8.13 -9.77
N ARG A 244 -13.68 7.78 -10.54
CA ARG A 244 -14.26 6.43 -10.52
C ARG A 244 -13.31 5.37 -11.07
N ARG A 245 -12.49 5.73 -12.06
CA ARG A 245 -11.41 4.86 -12.56
C ARG A 245 -10.35 4.62 -11.50
N TYR A 246 -9.96 5.65 -10.77
CA TYR A 246 -9.02 5.51 -9.64
C TYR A 246 -9.60 4.65 -8.51
N VAL A 247 -10.88 4.84 -8.16
CA VAL A 247 -11.59 3.97 -7.21
C VAL A 247 -11.58 2.52 -7.67
N LEU A 248 -11.91 2.27 -8.94
CA LEU A 248 -11.89 0.93 -9.53
C LEU A 248 -10.49 0.32 -9.48
N PHE A 249 -9.45 1.10 -9.76
CA PHE A 249 -8.07 0.63 -9.67
C PHE A 249 -7.67 0.22 -8.25
N ILE A 250 -7.91 1.07 -7.24
CA ILE A 250 -7.64 0.72 -5.83
C ILE A 250 -8.42 -0.53 -5.45
N TYR A 251 -9.70 -0.58 -5.81
CA TYR A 251 -10.55 -1.73 -5.56
C TYR A 251 -9.94 -3.01 -6.12
N LEU A 252 -9.56 -3.03 -7.39
CA LEU A 252 -8.99 -4.21 -8.05
C LEU A 252 -7.69 -4.64 -7.38
N VAL A 253 -6.82 -3.69 -7.02
CA VAL A 253 -5.56 -3.98 -6.31
C VAL A 253 -5.83 -4.60 -4.93
N VAL A 254 -6.66 -3.94 -4.10
CA VAL A 254 -6.98 -4.42 -2.76
C VAL A 254 -7.74 -5.75 -2.82
N ARG A 255 -8.65 -5.91 -3.78
CA ARG A 255 -9.38 -7.17 -4.01
C ARG A 255 -8.43 -8.27 -4.45
N SER A 256 -7.46 -8.00 -5.31
CA SER A 256 -6.44 -8.97 -5.73
C SER A 256 -5.61 -9.44 -4.55
N ILE A 257 -5.18 -8.53 -3.67
CA ILE A 257 -4.46 -8.89 -2.43
C ILE A 257 -5.35 -9.73 -1.52
N LEU A 258 -6.59 -9.29 -1.27
CA LEU A 258 -7.54 -10.00 -0.40
C LEU A 258 -7.86 -11.40 -0.92
N SER A 259 -8.10 -11.54 -2.23
CA SER A 259 -8.42 -12.82 -2.88
C SER A 259 -7.19 -13.72 -3.02
N GLY A 260 -5.99 -13.16 -3.22
CA GLY A 260 -4.73 -13.92 -3.22
C GLY A 260 -4.33 -14.40 -1.83
N ARG A 261 -4.73 -13.66 -0.79
CA ARG A 261 -4.65 -14.12 0.61
C ARG A 261 -5.73 -15.12 0.95
N SER A 262 -6.88 -15.05 0.31
CA SER A 262 -7.94 -16.03 0.48
C SER A 262 -7.71 -17.23 -0.44
N THR A 263 -8.67 -18.14 -0.48
CA THR A 263 -8.63 -19.31 -1.35
C THR A 263 -9.15 -19.03 -2.77
N GLU A 264 -9.08 -17.78 -3.23
CA GLU A 264 -9.72 -17.31 -4.46
C GLU A 264 -8.68 -16.88 -5.51
N ALA A 265 -7.68 -17.73 -5.78
CA ALA A 265 -6.57 -17.40 -6.69
C ALA A 265 -7.01 -16.98 -8.11
N ALA A 266 -8.06 -17.62 -8.65
CA ALA A 266 -8.61 -17.26 -9.96
C ALA A 266 -9.14 -15.81 -9.97
N LEU A 267 -9.96 -15.45 -8.97
CA LEU A 267 -10.47 -14.10 -8.83
C LEU A 267 -9.34 -13.07 -8.63
N ALA A 268 -8.31 -13.42 -7.87
CA ALA A 268 -7.14 -12.56 -7.70
C ALA A 268 -6.45 -12.26 -9.04
N ASN A 269 -6.32 -13.27 -9.92
CA ASN A 269 -5.74 -13.11 -11.25
C ASN A 269 -6.64 -12.31 -12.19
N ALA A 270 -7.95 -12.53 -12.13
CA ALA A 270 -8.93 -11.75 -12.89
C ALA A 270 -8.83 -10.26 -12.56
N CYS A 271 -8.87 -9.94 -11.26
CA CYS A 271 -8.76 -8.57 -10.77
C CYS A 271 -7.41 -7.94 -11.14
N LEU A 272 -6.31 -8.69 -11.03
CA LEU A 272 -4.98 -8.19 -11.39
C LEU A 272 -4.85 -7.94 -12.90
N LYS A 273 -5.41 -8.82 -13.73
CA LYS A 273 -5.43 -8.63 -15.19
C LYS A 273 -6.23 -7.38 -15.57
N GLU A 274 -7.38 -7.16 -14.93
CA GLU A 274 -8.18 -5.96 -15.15
C GLU A 274 -7.45 -4.69 -14.66
N ALA A 275 -6.75 -4.76 -13.52
CA ALA A 275 -5.93 -3.66 -13.03
C ALA A 275 -4.80 -3.28 -14.01
N LYS A 276 -4.13 -4.27 -14.62
CA LYS A 276 -3.13 -4.05 -15.66
C LYS A 276 -3.72 -3.38 -16.91
N LEU A 277 -4.89 -3.84 -17.37
CA LEU A 277 -5.58 -3.24 -18.51
C LEU A 277 -5.99 -1.79 -18.25
N LEU A 278 -6.41 -1.48 -17.02
CA LEU A 278 -6.72 -0.10 -16.62
C LEU A 278 -5.46 0.77 -16.54
N ALA A 279 -4.32 0.16 -16.23
CA ALA A 279 -3.04 0.81 -16.24
C ALA A 279 -2.65 1.15 -17.69
N ASP A 280 -2.59 0.17 -18.59
CA ASP A 280 -1.99 0.30 -19.93
C ASP A 280 -2.70 1.27 -20.90
N ASP A 281 -3.81 1.87 -20.48
CA ASP A 281 -4.52 2.90 -21.25
C ASP A 281 -3.80 4.25 -21.16
N ASP A 282 -3.07 4.61 -22.20
CA ASP A 282 -2.27 5.85 -22.34
C ASP A 282 -3.08 7.16 -22.22
N SER A 283 -4.41 7.11 -22.09
CA SER A 283 -5.29 8.29 -21.94
C SER A 283 -5.27 8.93 -20.54
N GLN A 284 -4.36 8.53 -19.66
CA GLN A 284 -4.39 8.95 -18.25
C GLN A 284 -4.04 10.43 -18.04
N GLN A 285 -5.06 11.23 -17.72
CA GLN A 285 -4.86 12.44 -16.92
C GLN A 285 -4.27 12.04 -15.56
N ARG A 286 -2.98 12.35 -15.34
CA ARG A 286 -2.26 12.11 -14.08
C ARG A 286 -2.92 12.77 -12.88
N VAL A 287 -3.60 13.88 -13.12
CA VAL A 287 -4.34 14.63 -12.11
C VAL A 287 -5.79 14.68 -12.53
N PHE A 288 -6.67 14.15 -11.69
CA PHE A 288 -8.10 14.35 -11.86
C PHE A 288 -8.63 15.24 -10.74
N GLU A 289 -9.55 16.11 -11.12
CA GLU A 289 -10.25 16.99 -10.21
C GLU A 289 -11.59 16.37 -9.84
N MET A 290 -11.82 16.17 -8.54
CA MET A 290 -13.11 15.72 -8.04
C MET A 290 -13.90 16.93 -7.54
N ALA A 291 -15.02 17.23 -8.19
CA ALA A 291 -15.97 18.21 -7.72
C ALA A 291 -16.71 17.67 -6.49
N ILE A 292 -16.84 18.51 -5.46
CA ILE A 292 -17.70 18.24 -4.30
C ILE A 292 -19.01 18.98 -4.53
N ASN A 293 -20.15 18.29 -4.38
CA ASN A 293 -21.45 18.90 -4.62
C ASN A 293 -21.62 20.19 -3.80
N GLY A 294 -22.07 21.25 -4.47
CA GLY A 294 -22.32 22.55 -3.86
C GLY A 294 -21.06 23.39 -3.59
N CYS A 295 -19.89 22.98 -4.06
CA CYS A 295 -18.62 23.66 -3.77
C CYS A 295 -17.87 24.03 -5.06
N THR A 296 -17.23 25.21 -5.06
CA THR A 296 -16.49 25.73 -6.23
C THR A 296 -15.06 25.23 -6.31
N ASN A 297 -14.50 24.71 -5.21
CA ASN A 297 -13.16 24.15 -5.19
C ASN A 297 -13.21 22.66 -5.57
N THR A 298 -12.32 22.24 -6.45
CA THR A 298 -12.08 20.83 -6.79
C THR A 298 -10.94 20.28 -5.94
N ILE A 299 -11.02 19.01 -5.56
CA ILE A 299 -9.88 18.31 -4.97
C ILE A 299 -9.13 17.62 -6.10
N ALA A 300 -7.89 18.04 -6.33
CA ALA A 300 -6.99 17.38 -7.25
C ALA A 300 -6.42 16.10 -6.61
N TYR A 301 -6.55 14.98 -7.31
CA TYR A 301 -5.93 13.70 -6.98
C TYR A 301 -4.92 13.35 -8.06
N GLN A 302 -3.73 12.95 -7.62
CA GLN A 302 -2.72 12.41 -8.50
C GLN A 302 -2.83 10.89 -8.52
N THR A 303 -3.02 10.30 -9.70
CA THR A 303 -2.95 8.86 -9.88
C THR A 303 -1.49 8.40 -9.86
N PRO A 304 -1.19 7.17 -9.41
CA PRO A 304 0.14 6.60 -9.56
C PRO A 304 0.57 6.61 -11.02
N GLU A 305 1.87 6.74 -11.26
CA GLU A 305 2.39 6.67 -12.63
C GLU A 305 2.22 5.26 -13.20
N GLN A 306 2.05 5.19 -14.52
CA GLN A 306 1.85 3.91 -15.21
C GLN A 306 2.95 2.90 -14.90
N ARG A 307 4.18 3.39 -14.81
CA ARG A 307 5.34 2.59 -14.39
C ARG A 307 5.16 2.02 -12.99
N GLN A 308 4.82 2.84 -12.01
CA GLN A 308 4.60 2.39 -10.62
C GLN A 308 3.50 1.33 -10.57
N VAL A 309 2.41 1.53 -11.32
CA VAL A 309 1.34 0.53 -11.42
C VAL A 309 1.87 -0.80 -11.96
N ASN A 310 2.69 -0.78 -13.03
CA ASN A 310 3.28 -1.98 -13.61
C ASN A 310 4.24 -2.69 -12.64
N GLU A 311 5.09 -1.95 -11.94
CA GLU A 311 5.96 -2.50 -10.88
C GLU A 311 5.14 -3.21 -9.79
N TYR A 312 4.09 -2.55 -9.29
CA TYR A 312 3.18 -3.16 -8.32
C TYR A 312 2.49 -4.40 -8.88
N CYS A 313 2.11 -4.38 -10.16
CA CYS A 313 1.48 -5.53 -10.80
C CYS A 313 2.42 -6.74 -10.89
N TYR A 314 3.73 -6.56 -11.11
CA TYR A 314 4.71 -7.64 -11.02
C TYR A 314 4.79 -8.19 -9.60
N VAL A 315 4.86 -7.32 -8.59
CA VAL A 315 4.90 -7.73 -7.17
C VAL A 315 3.67 -8.55 -6.80
N LEU A 316 2.47 -8.08 -7.17
CA LEU A 316 1.22 -8.80 -6.94
C LEU A 316 1.18 -10.15 -7.67
N SER A 317 1.69 -10.21 -8.91
CA SER A 317 1.80 -11.46 -9.66
C SER A 317 2.65 -12.48 -8.90
N CYS A 318 3.80 -12.06 -8.33
CA CYS A 318 4.65 -12.93 -7.52
C CYS A 318 3.96 -13.37 -6.22
N ILE A 319 3.20 -12.49 -5.57
CA ILE A 319 2.47 -12.78 -4.33
C ILE A 319 1.33 -13.77 -4.53
N ILE A 320 0.64 -13.71 -5.68
CA ILE A 320 -0.49 -14.61 -5.99
C ILE A 320 0.03 -15.98 -6.45
N HIS A 321 1.12 -16.04 -7.22
CA HIS A 321 1.63 -17.27 -7.84
C HIS A 321 2.89 -17.83 -7.17
N ARG A 322 2.83 -18.10 -5.86
CA ARG A 322 4.01 -18.50 -5.06
C ARG A 322 4.53 -19.91 -5.31
N ASP A 323 3.81 -20.70 -6.09
CA ASP A 323 4.11 -22.12 -6.28
C ASP A 323 5.47 -22.33 -7.00
N PRO A 324 6.43 -23.10 -6.42
CA PRO A 324 7.73 -23.36 -7.05
C PRO A 324 7.70 -24.42 -8.17
N VAL A 325 6.52 -24.95 -8.51
CA VAL A 325 6.35 -26.03 -9.49
C VAL A 325 6.60 -25.56 -10.93
N GLY A 326 7.33 -26.37 -11.70
CA GLY A 326 7.59 -26.18 -13.13
C GLY A 326 9.07 -25.94 -13.44
N THR A 327 9.43 -25.93 -14.72
CA THR A 327 10.81 -25.62 -15.15
C THR A 327 11.17 -24.16 -14.83
N MET A 328 10.23 -23.25 -15.09
CA MET A 328 10.30 -21.83 -14.73
C MET A 328 8.99 -21.46 -14.01
N PRO A 329 8.98 -21.44 -12.66
CA PRO A 329 7.81 -21.04 -11.90
C PRO A 329 7.33 -19.65 -12.29
N PHE A 330 6.02 -19.44 -12.36
CA PHE A 330 5.45 -18.16 -12.81
C PHE A 330 5.92 -16.98 -11.96
N SER A 331 5.96 -17.12 -10.62
CA SER A 331 6.50 -16.10 -9.72
C SER A 331 7.96 -15.75 -10.01
N LEU A 332 8.79 -16.74 -10.38
CA LEU A 332 10.19 -16.50 -10.72
C LEU A 332 10.32 -15.80 -12.08
N ALA A 333 9.49 -16.18 -13.06
CA ALA A 333 9.44 -15.51 -14.36
C ALA A 333 9.01 -14.04 -14.20
N CYS A 334 7.93 -13.79 -13.47
CA CYS A 334 7.47 -12.44 -13.16
C CYS A 334 8.48 -11.63 -12.34
N ALA A 335 9.15 -12.24 -11.36
CA ALA A 335 10.18 -11.55 -10.58
C ALA A 335 11.34 -11.13 -11.48
N ARG A 336 11.79 -12.00 -12.39
CA ARG A 336 12.86 -11.69 -13.34
C ARG A 336 12.47 -10.57 -14.31
N GLU A 337 11.28 -10.66 -14.90
CA GLU A 337 10.77 -9.63 -15.81
C GLU A 337 10.56 -8.29 -15.11
N GLY A 338 9.97 -8.28 -13.92
CA GLY A 338 9.79 -7.06 -13.14
C GLY A 338 11.12 -6.44 -12.70
N LEU A 339 12.12 -7.25 -12.36
CA LEU A 339 13.46 -6.74 -12.05
C LEU A 339 14.15 -6.15 -13.28
N ALA A 340 14.01 -6.77 -14.46
CA ALA A 340 14.51 -6.22 -15.71
C ALA A 340 13.84 -4.88 -16.03
N PHE A 341 12.51 -4.82 -15.90
CA PHE A 341 11.72 -3.60 -16.10
C PHE A 341 12.20 -2.43 -15.22
N ILE A 342 12.45 -2.68 -13.92
CA ILE A 342 12.96 -1.66 -12.99
C ILE A 342 14.41 -1.26 -13.35
N THR A 343 15.25 -2.21 -13.74
CA THR A 343 16.67 -1.91 -14.05
C THR A 343 16.84 -1.15 -15.34
N ASP A 344 16.08 -1.48 -16.38
CA ASP A 344 16.16 -0.84 -17.69
C ASP A 344 15.81 0.66 -17.56
N ALA A 345 14.75 0.96 -16.81
CA ALA A 345 14.33 2.34 -16.55
C ALA A 345 15.37 3.13 -15.72
N SER A 346 16.04 2.47 -14.77
CA SER A 346 17.10 3.12 -13.99
C SER A 346 18.32 3.52 -14.83
N SER A 347 18.56 2.87 -15.97
CA SER A 347 19.67 3.23 -16.85
C SER A 347 19.42 4.48 -17.68
N ASP A 348 18.16 4.73 -18.06
CA ASP A 348 17.75 5.93 -18.80
C ASP A 348 17.56 7.15 -17.88
N GLU A 349 17.19 6.93 -16.61
CA GLU A 349 16.93 8.02 -15.64
C GLU A 349 18.13 8.38 -14.75
N ALA A 350 19.12 7.49 -14.58
CA ALA A 350 20.30 7.75 -13.76
C ALA A 350 21.18 8.92 -14.26
N GLU A 351 21.00 9.37 -15.50
CA GLU A 351 21.68 10.57 -16.02
C GLU A 351 20.96 11.89 -15.67
N HIS A 352 19.74 11.87 -15.13
CA HIS A 352 18.90 13.08 -15.04
C HIS A 352 18.24 13.42 -13.69
N LEU A 353 18.27 12.55 -12.66
CA LEU A 353 17.38 12.72 -11.49
C LEU A 353 18.02 12.49 -10.09
N GLU A 354 19.19 13.06 -9.82
CA GLU A 354 19.71 13.18 -8.45
C GLU A 354 19.53 14.59 -7.87
N SER A 355 18.29 15.00 -7.54
CA SER A 355 17.87 16.08 -6.59
C SER A 355 16.45 16.59 -6.99
N ALA A 356 15.45 16.90 -6.15
CA ALA A 356 15.45 17.45 -4.78
C ALA A 356 14.27 16.98 -3.89
N GLU A 357 13.41 16.06 -4.30
CA GLU A 357 12.34 15.55 -3.42
C GLU A 357 12.61 14.10 -3.03
N GLY A 358 13.04 13.88 -1.78
CA GLY A 358 13.42 12.58 -1.22
C GLY A 358 12.29 11.54 -1.09
N ARG A 359 11.20 11.66 -1.86
CA ARG A 359 10.06 10.73 -1.85
C ARG A 359 10.04 9.75 -3.03
N GLU A 360 10.44 10.17 -4.23
CA GLU A 360 10.28 9.32 -5.44
C GLU A 360 11.15 8.06 -5.42
N GLY A 361 12.37 8.11 -4.91
CA GLY A 361 13.26 6.93 -4.89
C GLY A 361 12.85 5.78 -3.93
N THR A 362 11.80 5.96 -3.10
CA THR A 362 11.41 4.96 -2.09
C THR A 362 10.45 3.89 -2.62
N ILE A 363 9.64 4.21 -3.64
CA ILE A 363 8.62 3.30 -4.18
C ILE A 363 9.29 2.17 -4.99
N ASP A 364 10.14 2.52 -5.96
CA ASP A 364 10.89 1.59 -6.80
C ASP A 364 11.74 0.62 -5.96
N THR A 365 12.36 1.15 -4.90
CA THR A 365 13.17 0.35 -3.97
C THR A 365 12.34 -0.75 -3.30
N ASN A 366 11.11 -0.45 -2.87
CA ASN A 366 10.26 -1.42 -2.19
C ASN A 366 9.70 -2.47 -3.15
N ALA A 367 9.36 -2.07 -4.39
CA ALA A 367 8.96 -3.01 -5.42
C ALA A 367 10.10 -3.98 -5.76
N GLU A 368 11.32 -3.45 -5.97
CA GLU A 368 12.50 -4.27 -6.26
C GLU A 368 12.81 -5.26 -5.12
N LEU A 369 12.79 -4.79 -3.87
CA LEU A 369 12.98 -5.64 -2.69
C LEU A 369 11.90 -6.74 -2.59
N ALA A 370 10.64 -6.43 -2.91
CA ALA A 370 9.56 -7.40 -2.91
C ALA A 370 9.74 -8.49 -3.99
N LEU A 371 10.11 -8.10 -5.21
CA LEU A 371 10.38 -9.04 -6.30
C LEU A 371 11.56 -9.97 -5.96
N ARG A 372 12.66 -9.40 -5.41
CA ARG A 372 13.81 -10.20 -4.95
C ARG A 372 13.45 -11.10 -3.78
N CYS A 373 12.60 -10.65 -2.86
CA CYS A 373 12.08 -11.47 -1.76
C CYS A 373 11.35 -12.70 -2.30
N SER A 374 10.40 -12.50 -3.22
CA SER A 374 9.65 -13.60 -3.85
C SER A 374 10.57 -14.55 -4.63
N ALA A 375 11.52 -14.03 -5.41
CA ALA A 375 12.50 -14.88 -6.12
C ALA A 375 13.33 -15.71 -5.14
N THR A 376 13.81 -15.11 -4.05
CA THR A 376 14.59 -15.80 -3.01
C THR A 376 13.80 -16.93 -2.36
N GLN A 377 12.51 -16.70 -2.05
CA GLN A 377 11.63 -17.73 -1.50
C GLN A 377 11.52 -18.94 -2.45
N VAL A 378 11.27 -18.68 -3.74
CA VAL A 378 11.16 -19.75 -4.75
C VAL A 378 12.47 -20.51 -4.89
N HIS A 379 13.62 -19.83 -4.96
CA HIS A 379 14.92 -20.49 -5.01
C HIS A 379 15.17 -21.37 -3.78
N ILE A 380 14.85 -20.91 -2.56
CA ILE A 380 14.98 -21.71 -1.33
C ILE A 380 14.07 -22.95 -1.41
N MET A 381 12.81 -22.79 -1.82
CA MET A 381 11.87 -23.91 -1.95
C MET A 381 12.35 -24.96 -2.97
N ARG A 382 13.05 -24.53 -4.01
CA ARG A 382 13.66 -25.40 -5.05
C ARG A 382 15.04 -25.93 -4.68
N ARG A 383 15.58 -25.53 -3.51
CA ARG A 383 16.95 -25.80 -3.05
C ARG A 383 18.05 -25.24 -3.96
N GLU A 384 17.78 -24.16 -4.69
CA GLU A 384 18.74 -23.42 -5.51
C GLU A 384 19.52 -22.42 -4.62
N MET A 385 20.36 -22.94 -3.70
CA MET A 385 20.92 -22.15 -2.59
C MET A 385 21.87 -21.03 -3.02
N GLU A 386 22.62 -21.21 -4.11
CA GLU A 386 23.53 -20.19 -4.63
C GLU A 386 22.75 -18.98 -5.17
N ASP A 387 21.70 -19.23 -5.94
CA ASP A 387 20.81 -18.19 -6.46
C ASP A 387 20.08 -17.46 -5.33
N ALA A 388 19.57 -18.21 -4.35
CA ALA A 388 18.94 -17.63 -3.15
C ALA A 388 19.89 -16.68 -2.39
N ARG A 389 21.13 -17.12 -2.10
CA ARG A 389 22.15 -16.27 -1.45
C ARG A 389 22.50 -15.06 -2.29
N GLY A 390 22.61 -15.23 -3.61
CA GLY A 390 22.88 -14.14 -4.56
C GLY A 390 21.81 -13.06 -4.52
N GLN A 391 20.53 -13.43 -4.51
CA GLN A 391 19.42 -12.49 -4.40
C GLN A 391 19.37 -11.81 -3.02
N LEU A 392 19.55 -12.58 -1.94
CA LEU A 392 19.52 -12.04 -0.58
C LEU A 392 20.64 -11.01 -0.33
N SER A 393 21.85 -11.27 -0.84
CA SER A 393 22.97 -10.32 -0.78
C SER A 393 22.66 -9.00 -1.52
N LYS A 394 22.02 -9.08 -2.70
CA LYS A 394 21.54 -7.90 -3.44
C LYS A 394 20.47 -7.13 -2.65
N MET A 395 19.53 -7.83 -2.02
CA MET A 395 18.52 -7.19 -1.16
C MET A 395 19.15 -6.44 0.02
N VAL A 396 20.10 -7.05 0.72
CA VAL A 396 20.81 -6.41 1.84
C VAL A 396 21.55 -5.15 1.37
N THR A 397 22.25 -5.24 0.24
CA THR A 397 22.97 -4.11 -0.36
C THR A 397 22.03 -2.97 -0.72
N LEU A 398 20.91 -3.29 -1.38
CA LEU A 398 19.89 -2.32 -1.79
C LEU A 398 19.22 -1.65 -0.58
N ALA A 399 18.80 -2.44 0.42
CA ALA A 399 18.15 -1.93 1.63
C ALA A 399 19.07 -1.03 2.46
N ARG A 400 20.39 -1.30 2.47
CA ARG A 400 21.40 -0.40 3.07
C ARG A 400 21.56 0.88 2.26
N LYS A 401 21.78 0.76 0.93
CA LYS A 401 21.97 1.90 0.02
C LYS A 401 20.81 2.89 0.10
N ARG A 402 19.58 2.38 0.20
CA ARG A 402 18.34 3.18 0.20
C ARG A 402 17.78 3.47 1.60
N LYS A 403 18.49 3.09 2.67
CA LYS A 403 18.10 3.29 4.08
C LYS A 403 16.74 2.68 4.46
N THR A 404 16.29 1.64 3.75
CA THR A 404 15.05 0.88 4.03
C THR A 404 15.27 -0.37 4.88
N MET A 405 16.51 -0.59 5.36
CA MET A 405 16.89 -1.75 6.19
C MET A 405 15.97 -1.96 7.39
N LYS A 406 15.53 -0.89 8.05
CA LYS A 406 14.63 -1.01 9.21
C LYS A 406 13.35 -1.77 8.84
N THR A 407 12.65 -1.34 7.80
CA THR A 407 11.39 -1.93 7.34
C THR A 407 11.56 -3.36 6.82
N TRP A 408 12.68 -3.64 6.15
CA TRP A 408 12.92 -4.94 5.49
C TRP A 408 13.69 -5.96 6.32
N ALA A 409 14.30 -5.56 7.44
CA ALA A 409 15.08 -6.46 8.29
C ALA A 409 14.32 -7.73 8.71
N PRO A 410 13.05 -7.69 9.14
CA PRO A 410 12.32 -8.91 9.49
C PRO A 410 12.20 -9.90 8.33
N TRP A 411 11.95 -9.40 7.11
CA TRP A 411 11.88 -10.25 5.92
C TRP A 411 13.25 -10.85 5.56
N LEU A 412 14.32 -10.06 5.62
CA LEU A 412 15.68 -10.52 5.36
C LEU A 412 16.09 -11.62 6.35
N LEU A 413 15.81 -11.44 7.64
CA LEU A 413 16.08 -12.43 8.68
C LEU A 413 15.23 -13.69 8.50
N MET A 414 13.98 -13.55 8.08
CA MET A 414 13.11 -14.70 7.79
C MET A 414 13.66 -15.54 6.63
N LEU A 415 14.13 -14.89 5.55
CA LEU A 415 14.73 -15.57 4.40
C LEU A 415 16.04 -16.27 4.76
N GLU A 416 16.90 -15.62 5.56
CA GLU A 416 18.13 -16.24 6.07
C GLU A 416 17.81 -17.45 6.94
N GLY A 417 16.79 -17.36 7.80
CA GLY A 417 16.29 -18.48 8.59
C GLY A 417 15.86 -19.66 7.71
N PHE A 418 15.08 -19.40 6.65
CA PHE A 418 14.68 -20.44 5.69
C PHE A 418 15.87 -21.06 4.95
N LEU A 419 16.85 -20.26 4.54
CA LEU A 419 18.06 -20.73 3.87
C LEU A 419 18.88 -21.65 4.78
N LEU A 420 19.08 -21.26 6.04
CA LEU A 420 19.80 -22.04 7.04
C LEU A 420 19.06 -23.33 7.37
N GLN A 421 17.73 -23.28 7.52
CA GLN A 421 16.91 -24.48 7.72
C GLN A 421 17.04 -25.44 6.53
N ALA A 422 16.99 -24.94 5.30
CA ALA A 422 17.16 -25.75 4.11
C ALA A 422 18.59 -26.31 3.94
N SER A 423 19.57 -25.70 4.62
CA SER A 423 20.97 -26.15 4.72
C SER A 423 21.24 -27.06 5.93
N ASN A 424 20.20 -27.46 6.67
CA ASN A 424 20.27 -28.24 7.91
C ASN A 424 20.99 -27.54 9.10
N GLU A 425 21.06 -26.21 9.10
CA GLU A 425 21.59 -25.40 10.21
C GLU A 425 20.46 -24.96 11.15
N GLU A 426 19.78 -25.93 11.75
CA GLU A 426 18.50 -25.75 12.44
C GLU A 426 18.57 -24.82 13.68
N GLU A 427 19.63 -24.91 14.48
CA GLU A 427 19.82 -24.04 15.65
C GLU A 427 20.05 -22.58 15.25
N ALA A 428 20.76 -22.35 14.14
CA ALA A 428 20.95 -21.02 13.60
C ALA A 428 19.63 -20.47 13.05
N ALA A 429 18.92 -21.27 12.24
CA ALA A 429 17.60 -20.90 11.71
C ALA A 429 16.61 -20.50 12.81
N ARG A 430 16.56 -21.25 13.91
CA ARG A 430 15.71 -20.94 15.08
C ARG A 430 15.98 -19.53 15.63
N LYS A 431 17.24 -19.15 15.80
CA LYS A 431 17.63 -17.82 16.32
C LYS A 431 17.11 -16.70 15.41
N TYR A 432 17.13 -16.90 14.09
CA TYR A 432 16.56 -15.94 13.14
C TYR A 432 15.03 -15.84 13.27
N TYR A 433 14.30 -16.95 13.40
CA TYR A 433 12.85 -16.92 13.61
C TYR A 433 12.46 -16.24 14.94
N GLU A 434 13.21 -16.52 16.02
CA GLU A 434 13.02 -15.84 17.31
C GLU A 434 13.25 -14.34 17.18
N ALA A 435 14.30 -13.92 16.46
CA ALA A 435 14.56 -12.51 16.18
C ALA A 435 13.41 -11.85 15.41
N VAL A 436 12.87 -12.50 14.37
CA VAL A 436 11.72 -11.99 13.60
C VAL A 436 10.47 -11.88 14.49
N ALA A 437 10.19 -12.88 15.32
CA ALA A 437 9.06 -12.86 16.23
C ALA A 437 9.17 -11.72 17.26
N MET A 438 10.38 -11.41 17.75
CA MET A 438 10.64 -10.27 18.63
C MET A 438 10.50 -8.92 17.91
N LEU A 439 11.00 -8.82 16.67
CA LEU A 439 10.95 -7.60 15.87
C LEU A 439 9.54 -7.18 15.47
N CYS A 440 8.70 -8.16 15.12
CA CYS A 440 7.36 -7.90 14.58
C CYS A 440 6.24 -8.09 15.59
N GLY A 441 6.52 -8.71 16.75
CA GLY A 441 5.54 -8.97 17.79
C GLY A 441 5.22 -7.75 18.66
N ARG A 442 4.25 -7.89 19.55
CA ARG A 442 3.86 -6.85 20.53
C ARG A 442 5.01 -6.41 21.46
N ASP A 443 6.04 -7.23 21.59
CA ASP A 443 7.24 -6.94 22.41
C ASP A 443 8.30 -6.13 21.67
N ALA A 444 7.99 -5.60 20.48
CA ALA A 444 8.88 -4.75 19.66
C ALA A 444 9.41 -3.51 20.41
N ASP A 445 8.74 -3.09 21.49
CA ASP A 445 9.21 -2.04 22.41
C ASP A 445 10.61 -2.33 22.97
N THR A 446 10.95 -3.60 23.22
CA THR A 446 12.27 -4.01 23.73
C THR A 446 13.38 -3.71 22.71
N PHE A 447 13.10 -3.92 21.41
CA PHE A 447 14.04 -3.62 20.33
C PHE A 447 14.14 -2.12 20.04
N ASN A 448 13.03 -1.38 20.12
CA ASN A 448 13.03 0.08 20.00
C ASN A 448 13.91 0.74 21.07
N THR A 449 13.94 0.17 22.28
CA THR A 449 14.83 0.60 23.37
C THR A 449 16.31 0.35 23.03
N LEU A 450 16.64 -0.76 22.37
CA LEU A 450 18.02 -1.12 22.00
C LEU A 450 18.57 -0.30 20.82
N PHE A 451 17.71 0.08 19.87
CA PHE A 451 18.12 0.83 18.67
C PHE A 451 17.85 2.34 18.76
N GLN A 452 17.47 2.85 19.93
CA GLN A 452 17.12 4.26 20.16
C GLN A 452 16.16 4.81 19.09
N ALA A 453 15.26 3.94 18.60
CA ALA A 453 14.31 4.32 17.57
C ALA A 453 13.26 5.25 18.19
N THR A 454 13.10 6.45 17.63
CA THR A 454 12.03 7.38 18.03
C THR A 454 10.67 6.68 17.93
N SER A 455 9.84 6.81 18.97
CA SER A 455 8.56 6.09 19.16
C SER A 455 7.55 6.21 18.01
N SER A 456 7.72 7.14 17.08
CA SER A 456 6.90 7.25 15.86
C SER A 456 7.16 6.14 14.84
N THR A 457 8.29 5.43 14.91
CA THR A 457 8.69 4.40 13.94
C THR A 457 8.43 2.96 14.42
N ALA A 458 7.86 2.80 15.62
CA ALA A 458 7.50 1.50 16.18
C ALA A 458 6.30 0.87 15.46
N TYR A 459 5.34 1.69 15.04
CA TYR A 459 4.17 1.26 14.28
C TYR A 459 4.53 0.69 12.90
N ASP A 460 5.62 1.15 12.29
CA ASP A 460 6.05 0.72 10.95
C ASP A 460 6.61 -0.70 10.90
N LEU A 461 6.97 -1.27 12.06
CA LEU A 461 7.54 -2.63 12.17
C LEU A 461 6.53 -3.69 12.64
N GLN A 462 5.35 -3.27 13.10
CA GLN A 462 4.37 -4.20 13.65
C GLN A 462 3.74 -5.00 12.51
N ASN A 463 4.19 -6.24 12.34
CA ASN A 463 3.66 -7.21 11.40
C ASN A 463 3.32 -8.50 12.15
N ASP A 464 2.17 -8.49 12.83
CA ASP A 464 1.74 -9.59 13.67
C ASP A 464 1.64 -10.92 12.90
N GLU A 465 1.29 -10.88 11.60
CA GLU A 465 1.25 -12.09 10.76
C GLU A 465 2.65 -12.65 10.51
N LEU A 466 3.65 -11.79 10.23
CA LEU A 466 5.04 -12.23 10.07
C LEU A 466 5.62 -12.78 11.38
N ALA A 467 5.26 -12.19 12.53
CA ALA A 467 5.63 -12.74 13.83
C ALA A 467 5.03 -14.14 14.05
N VAL A 468 3.76 -14.34 13.69
CA VAL A 468 3.11 -15.66 13.72
C VAL A 468 3.76 -16.62 12.72
N ALA A 469 4.14 -16.17 11.53
CA ALA A 469 4.81 -16.99 10.53
C ALA A 469 6.18 -17.47 11.05
N ALA A 470 6.95 -16.60 11.70
CA ALA A 470 8.22 -16.96 12.33
C ALA A 470 8.04 -17.99 13.46
N GLN A 471 7.06 -17.78 14.34
CA GLN A 471 6.72 -18.75 15.38
C GLN A 471 6.25 -20.09 14.78
N THR A 472 5.50 -20.05 13.68
CA THR A 472 5.06 -21.25 12.96
C THR A 472 6.26 -21.99 12.37
N ALA A 473 7.24 -21.29 11.80
CA ALA A 473 8.47 -21.89 11.29
C ALA A 473 9.29 -22.57 12.41
N THR A 474 9.42 -21.93 13.58
CA THR A 474 10.02 -22.55 14.77
C THR A 474 9.28 -23.82 15.18
N MET A 475 7.95 -23.81 15.21
CA MET A 475 7.14 -24.99 15.56
C MET A 475 7.29 -26.14 14.56
N VAL A 476 7.39 -25.83 13.26
CA VAL A 476 7.65 -26.85 12.22
C VAL A 476 9.02 -27.50 12.44
N LEU A 477 10.04 -26.69 12.74
CA LEU A 477 11.40 -27.18 13.04
C LEU A 477 11.40 -28.04 14.31
N ASP A 478 10.73 -27.60 15.37
CA ASP A 478 10.58 -28.36 16.60
C ASP A 478 9.82 -29.67 16.40
N ALA A 479 8.80 -29.69 15.54
CA ALA A 479 8.07 -30.91 15.23
C ALA A 479 8.96 -31.92 14.50
N GLY A 480 9.76 -31.47 13.53
CA GLY A 480 10.74 -32.31 12.85
C GLY A 480 11.80 -32.90 13.79
N LEU A 481 12.19 -32.13 14.80
CA LEU A 481 13.15 -32.54 15.84
C LEU A 481 12.54 -33.33 17.00
N ASN A 482 11.24 -33.62 16.99
CA ASN A 482 10.51 -34.21 18.12
C ASN A 482 10.61 -33.40 19.43
N LYS A 483 10.78 -32.09 19.34
CA LYS A 483 10.86 -31.15 20.48
C LYS A 483 9.59 -30.30 20.65
N ALA A 484 8.63 -30.38 19.73
CA ALA A 484 7.45 -29.53 19.77
C ALA A 484 6.47 -29.88 20.89
N ASP A 485 5.92 -28.82 21.51
CA ASP A 485 4.86 -28.89 22.51
C ASP A 485 3.49 -28.63 21.85
N ILE A 486 2.55 -29.56 22.06
CA ILE A 486 1.19 -29.46 21.52
C ILE A 486 0.41 -28.29 22.12
N GLU A 487 0.68 -27.91 23.37
CA GLU A 487 0.03 -26.75 24.00
C GLU A 487 0.51 -25.44 23.37
N ALA A 488 1.81 -25.32 23.08
CA ALA A 488 2.35 -24.19 22.32
C ALA A 488 1.68 -24.03 20.94
N VAL A 489 1.42 -25.15 20.23
CA VAL A 489 0.70 -25.14 18.95
C VAL A 489 -0.73 -24.64 19.12
N LYS A 490 -1.47 -25.07 20.15
CA LYS A 490 -2.83 -24.59 20.41
C LYS A 490 -2.87 -23.09 20.69
N VAL A 491 -1.92 -22.59 21.49
CA VAL A 491 -1.78 -21.16 21.78
C VAL A 491 -1.55 -20.37 20.48
N LEU A 492 -0.68 -20.88 19.61
CA LEU A 492 -0.39 -20.26 18.32
C LEU A 492 -1.61 -20.29 17.38
N VAL A 493 -2.36 -21.39 17.34
CA VAL A 493 -3.63 -21.50 16.59
C VAL A 493 -4.65 -20.45 17.05
N GLU A 494 -4.82 -20.22 18.35
CA GLU A 494 -5.71 -19.16 18.84
C GLU A 494 -5.18 -17.76 18.47
N ARG A 495 -3.86 -17.55 18.49
CA ARG A 495 -3.24 -16.30 18.04
C ARG A 495 -3.54 -16.03 16.56
N THR A 496 -3.49 -17.04 15.70
CA THR A 496 -3.74 -16.89 14.26
C THR A 496 -5.15 -16.39 13.95
N LYS A 497 -6.15 -16.79 14.75
CA LYS A 497 -7.54 -16.29 14.64
C LYS A 497 -7.64 -14.81 14.98
N ARG A 498 -6.89 -14.35 15.99
CA ARG A 498 -6.87 -12.94 16.42
C ARG A 498 -6.17 -12.06 15.40
N VAL A 499 -5.07 -12.54 14.82
CA VAL A 499 -4.25 -11.84 13.82
C VAL A 499 -4.85 -11.93 12.41
N GLN A 500 -5.85 -12.79 12.19
CA GLN A 500 -6.47 -13.02 10.87
C GLN A 500 -5.42 -13.50 9.83
N CYS A 501 -4.61 -14.47 10.22
CA CYS A 501 -3.57 -15.04 9.37
C CYS A 501 -4.15 -15.68 8.10
N SER A 502 -3.32 -15.74 7.07
CA SER A 502 -3.65 -16.38 5.81
C SER A 502 -3.94 -17.89 5.97
N PRO A 503 -4.79 -18.49 5.09
CA PRO A 503 -5.13 -19.91 5.10
C PRO A 503 -3.91 -20.83 5.04
N GLN A 504 -2.80 -20.38 4.46
CA GLN A 504 -1.54 -21.11 4.38
C GLN A 504 -0.93 -21.35 5.76
N ILE A 505 -0.88 -20.31 6.61
CA ILE A 505 -0.41 -20.45 8.00
C ILE A 505 -1.32 -21.42 8.76
N HIS A 506 -2.64 -21.32 8.57
CA HIS A 506 -3.59 -22.26 9.16
C HIS A 506 -3.37 -23.70 8.67
N ALA A 507 -3.10 -23.91 7.38
CA ALA A 507 -2.79 -25.21 6.82
C ALA A 507 -1.54 -25.81 7.47
N VAL A 508 -0.45 -25.05 7.57
CA VAL A 508 0.80 -25.50 8.21
C VAL A 508 0.58 -25.82 9.69
N LEU A 509 -0.13 -24.99 10.45
CA LEU A 509 -0.41 -25.28 11.85
C LEU A 509 -1.28 -26.52 12.04
N LYS A 510 -2.27 -26.73 11.17
CA LYS A 510 -3.10 -27.96 11.18
C LYS A 510 -2.28 -29.20 10.84
N MET A 511 -1.31 -29.06 9.94
CA MET A 511 -0.35 -30.11 9.63
C MET A 511 0.49 -30.47 10.87
N VAL A 512 1.08 -29.48 11.53
CA VAL A 512 1.87 -29.67 12.76
C VAL A 512 1.02 -30.28 13.88
N GLU A 513 -0.20 -29.76 14.12
CA GLU A 513 -1.14 -30.32 15.11
C GLU A 513 -1.46 -31.79 14.80
N GLY A 514 -1.64 -32.14 13.52
CA GLY A 514 -1.85 -33.50 13.05
C GLY A 514 -0.67 -34.43 13.32
N MET A 515 0.55 -33.96 13.06
CA MET A 515 1.79 -34.70 13.33
C MET A 515 2.01 -34.96 14.83
N LEU A 516 1.62 -34.01 15.69
CA LEU A 516 1.80 -34.11 17.14
C LEU A 516 0.67 -34.87 17.86
N SER A 517 -0.43 -35.19 17.19
CA SER A 517 -1.59 -35.91 17.76
C SER A 517 -1.32 -37.40 17.99
N LYS A 518 -0.24 -37.72 18.72
CA LYS A 518 0.20 -39.09 19.05
C LYS A 518 -0.92 -39.84 19.76
N GLY A 519 -1.20 -41.07 19.31
CA GLY A 519 -2.20 -41.96 19.93
C GLY A 519 -3.65 -41.80 19.46
N THR A 520 -3.96 -40.85 18.55
CA THR A 520 -5.31 -40.69 17.98
C THR A 520 -5.27 -40.56 16.46
N ILE A 521 -5.13 -41.71 15.77
CA ILE A 521 -5.06 -41.80 14.29
C ILE A 521 -6.22 -41.04 13.63
N THR A 522 -7.43 -41.15 14.18
CA THR A 522 -8.64 -40.46 13.67
C THR A 522 -8.51 -38.94 13.73
N ARG A 523 -7.95 -38.39 14.81
CA ARG A 523 -7.70 -36.94 14.97
C ARG A 523 -6.62 -36.47 14.02
N SER A 524 -5.49 -37.20 13.93
CA SER A 524 -4.39 -36.88 13.02
C SER A 524 -4.89 -36.85 11.57
N LYS A 525 -5.59 -37.90 11.12
CA LYS A 525 -6.24 -38.00 9.80
C LYS A 525 -7.16 -36.82 9.52
N HIS A 526 -8.01 -36.44 10.47
CA HIS A 526 -8.91 -35.30 10.32
C HIS A 526 -8.16 -33.97 10.12
N LEU A 527 -7.16 -33.69 10.96
CA LEU A 527 -6.37 -32.45 10.91
C LEU A 527 -5.53 -32.35 9.62
N LEU A 528 -4.89 -33.45 9.20
CA LEU A 528 -4.14 -33.50 7.95
C LEU A 528 -5.05 -33.32 6.72
N THR A 529 -6.27 -33.87 6.74
CA THR A 529 -7.26 -33.67 5.68
C THR A 529 -7.75 -32.22 5.61
N GLN A 530 -7.94 -31.57 6.78
CA GLN A 530 -8.26 -30.15 6.84
C GLN A 530 -7.13 -29.30 6.25
N SER A 531 -5.87 -29.61 6.61
CA SER A 531 -4.69 -28.95 6.05
C SER A 531 -4.60 -29.14 4.51
N LEU A 532 -4.90 -30.35 4.01
CA LEU A 532 -4.92 -30.63 2.58
C LEU A 532 -6.02 -29.86 1.85
N THR A 533 -7.19 -29.71 2.49
CA THR A 533 -8.30 -28.93 1.94
C THR A 533 -7.93 -27.46 1.82
N LEU A 534 -7.30 -26.89 2.86
CA LEU A 534 -6.84 -25.50 2.85
C LEU A 534 -5.78 -25.27 1.77
N SER A 535 -4.73 -26.10 1.75
CA SER A 535 -3.64 -25.99 0.76
C SER A 535 -4.08 -26.25 -0.69
N SER A 536 -5.06 -27.13 -0.92
CA SER A 536 -5.64 -27.35 -2.25
C SER A 536 -6.42 -26.13 -2.74
N LYS A 537 -7.14 -25.48 -1.83
CA LYS A 537 -7.91 -24.27 -2.12
C LYS A 537 -7.02 -23.05 -2.39
N SER A 538 -5.87 -22.94 -1.72
CA SER A 538 -4.85 -21.90 -1.98
C SER A 538 -3.85 -22.25 -3.07
N GLN A 539 -3.95 -23.45 -3.67
CA GLN A 539 -3.04 -23.96 -4.69
C GLN A 539 -1.57 -24.10 -4.24
N ASP A 540 -1.32 -24.34 -2.94
CA ASP A 540 0.04 -24.52 -2.40
C ASP A 540 0.56 -25.94 -2.63
N ASN A 541 1.01 -26.22 -3.85
CA ASN A 541 1.44 -27.56 -4.22
C ASN A 541 2.58 -28.10 -3.34
N TYR A 542 3.48 -27.24 -2.85
CA TYR A 542 4.56 -27.63 -1.95
C TYR A 542 4.07 -28.19 -0.62
N ILE A 543 3.03 -27.59 -0.03
CA ILE A 543 2.40 -28.11 1.19
C ILE A 543 1.65 -29.40 0.87
N ARG A 544 0.92 -29.43 -0.26
CA ARG A 544 0.14 -30.62 -0.68
C ARG A 544 1.01 -31.84 -0.87
N ALA A 545 2.17 -31.70 -1.52
CA ALA A 545 3.10 -32.80 -1.75
C ALA A 545 3.53 -33.45 -0.43
N PHE A 546 3.88 -32.63 0.57
CA PHE A 546 4.27 -33.12 1.88
C PHE A 546 3.09 -33.71 2.67
N LEU A 547 1.91 -33.10 2.61
CA LEU A 547 0.69 -33.63 3.23
C LEU A 547 0.28 -34.99 2.67
N PHE A 548 0.44 -35.22 1.37
CA PHE A 548 0.19 -36.53 0.78
C PHE A 548 1.13 -37.61 1.33
N ALA A 549 2.40 -37.27 1.59
CA ALA A 549 3.33 -38.19 2.23
C ALA A 549 2.94 -38.48 3.70
N LEU A 550 2.52 -37.47 4.46
CA LEU A 550 2.04 -37.67 5.83
C LEU A 550 0.73 -38.48 5.89
N LEU A 551 -0.21 -38.19 4.98
CA LEU A 551 -1.47 -38.93 4.89
C LEU A 551 -1.26 -40.37 4.45
N HIS A 552 -0.31 -40.65 3.56
CA HIS A 552 0.08 -42.02 3.20
C HIS A 552 0.43 -42.83 4.46
N GLU A 553 1.30 -42.30 5.32
CA GLU A 553 1.71 -42.98 6.56
C GLU A 553 0.51 -43.26 7.48
N VAL A 554 -0.42 -42.31 7.61
CA VAL A 554 -1.61 -42.46 8.45
C VAL A 554 -2.64 -43.44 7.85
N PHE A 555 -2.73 -43.53 6.52
CA PHE A 555 -3.71 -44.38 5.82
C PHE A 555 -3.20 -45.79 5.54
N SER A 556 -1.88 -46.01 5.51
CA SER A 556 -1.25 -47.30 5.17
C SER A 556 -1.84 -48.47 5.97
N HIS A 557 -2.21 -48.24 7.22
CA HIS A 557 -2.78 -49.25 8.11
C HIS A 557 -4.27 -49.56 7.89
N SER A 558 -4.99 -48.76 7.09
CA SER A 558 -6.46 -48.88 6.94
C SER A 558 -6.93 -48.98 5.49
N HIS A 559 -6.25 -48.33 4.56
CA HIS A 559 -6.62 -48.28 3.14
C HIS A 559 -5.36 -48.18 2.27
N GLU A 560 -4.70 -49.32 2.04
CA GLU A 560 -3.42 -49.41 1.32
C GLU A 560 -3.48 -48.79 -0.09
N ASP A 561 -4.52 -49.10 -0.88
CA ASP A 561 -4.69 -48.54 -2.23
C ASP A 561 -4.78 -47.01 -2.24
N GLN A 562 -5.52 -46.43 -1.29
CA GLN A 562 -5.64 -44.97 -1.15
C GLN A 562 -4.32 -44.36 -0.71
N ALA A 563 -3.62 -45.00 0.23
CA ALA A 563 -2.31 -44.57 0.67
C ALA A 563 -1.31 -44.56 -0.50
N LEU A 564 -1.33 -45.60 -1.35
CA LEU A 564 -0.47 -45.68 -2.52
C LEU A 564 -0.77 -44.57 -3.54
N GLN A 565 -2.04 -44.26 -3.79
CA GLN A 565 -2.43 -43.13 -4.64
C GLN A 565 -1.97 -41.78 -4.07
N MET A 566 -2.05 -41.60 -2.75
CA MET A 566 -1.58 -40.37 -2.09
C MET A 566 -0.08 -40.19 -2.30
N ILE A 567 0.76 -41.18 -2.01
CA ILE A 567 2.21 -41.05 -2.18
C ILE A 567 2.61 -40.87 -3.65
N GLN A 568 1.94 -41.56 -4.59
CA GLN A 568 2.14 -41.36 -6.03
C GLN A 568 1.81 -39.92 -6.45
N THR A 569 0.71 -39.36 -5.95
CA THR A 569 0.32 -37.97 -6.22
C THR A 569 1.32 -37.00 -5.63
N GLY A 570 1.74 -37.20 -4.37
CA GLY A 570 2.75 -36.39 -3.71
C GLY A 570 4.08 -36.41 -4.45
N TYR A 571 4.51 -37.58 -4.93
CA TYR A 571 5.73 -37.77 -5.73
C TYR A 571 5.65 -37.09 -7.09
N ALA A 572 4.51 -37.18 -7.79
CA ALA A 572 4.31 -36.53 -9.07
C ALA A 572 4.37 -34.99 -8.97
N ILE A 573 3.90 -34.44 -7.84
CA ILE A 573 3.99 -33.02 -7.55
C ILE A 573 5.44 -32.64 -7.19
N SER A 574 6.09 -33.36 -6.27
CA SER A 574 7.43 -33.03 -5.77
C SER A 574 8.50 -33.11 -6.85
N ARG A 575 8.39 -34.04 -7.81
CA ARG A 575 9.28 -34.13 -8.98
C ARG A 575 9.35 -32.85 -9.82
N LYS A 576 8.34 -31.99 -9.72
CA LYS A 576 8.28 -30.73 -10.48
C LYS A 576 8.81 -29.52 -9.70
N MET A 577 9.29 -29.70 -8.46
CA MET A 577 9.68 -28.61 -7.54
C MET A 577 11.18 -28.35 -7.47
N GLY A 578 12.01 -29.07 -8.24
CA GLY A 578 13.45 -28.84 -8.25
C GLY A 578 14.06 -29.31 -9.56
N LYS A 579 15.33 -28.98 -9.77
CA LYS A 579 16.13 -29.64 -10.80
C LYS A 579 16.38 -31.07 -10.32
N VAL A 580 15.84 -32.04 -11.06
CA VAL A 580 16.28 -33.43 -10.92
C VAL A 580 17.58 -33.49 -11.71
N ASP A 581 18.71 -33.36 -11.01
CA ASP A 581 20.02 -33.64 -11.59
C ASP A 581 20.15 -35.13 -11.91
#